data_AF-A0A1V6QDD4-F1
#
_entry.id   AF-A0A1V6QDD4-F1
#
_cell.length_a   1.000
_cell.length_b   1.000
_cell.length_c   1.000
_cell.angle_alpha   90.00
_cell.angle_beta   90.00
_cell.angle_gamma   90.00
#
_symmetry.space_group_name_H-M   'P 1'
#
loop_
_entity.id
_entity.type
_entity.pdbx_description
1 polymer ?
#
loop_
_entity_poly.entity_id
_entity_poly.type
_entity_poly.pdbx_seq_one_letter_code
_entity_poly.pdbx_strand_id
1 'polypeptide(L)'
;MPRYASSMTKDLTPFELSLCWKSYKQKYKPIVRFVNDIIPSNLENTRAASLTQSLNLIETLKRVSESEGMTRSLHVLPDLWKGISETLRSHEASIHPDGGCTRCGPSSAFVGFDLNRSVISGKMYWRLPTCQDTKGALELLDKAFARSALVDEYFASSTFLSSWAQVRAHMESNPEALVPRMLSVDATTFPASRIKIYARCLFNERRSFDDWERHLNLDGAITYPEDFRSTACNLWTSLATSPEEWIHTRPEAGPKNCLILYEMTTSSLPSAMDKSYDLKRNLSSKLYIMCHEIPRRDSVVAKQLLRHCPLAAHAEILQHFADTSSPTNFISE
;
A
#
# COMPACT_ATOMS: atom_id res chain seq x y z
N MET A 1 25.01 -5.18 9.09
CA MET A 1 23.82 -5.32 8.22
C MET A 1 23.01 -6.52 8.68
N PRO A 2 21.67 -6.47 8.61
CA PRO A 2 20.81 -7.59 8.98
C PRO A 2 21.08 -8.81 8.07
N ARG A 3 20.87 -10.03 8.59
CA ARG A 3 21.06 -11.28 7.81
C ARG A 3 20.08 -11.39 6.64
N TYR A 4 18.88 -10.85 6.81
CA TYR A 4 17.87 -10.69 5.77
C TYR A 4 17.48 -9.21 5.73
N ALA A 5 17.83 -8.53 4.64
CA ALA A 5 17.55 -7.11 4.48
C ALA A 5 16.14 -6.93 3.93
N SER A 6 15.18 -6.59 4.80
CA SER A 6 13.80 -6.39 4.40
C SER A 6 13.70 -5.27 3.38
N SER A 7 12.87 -5.46 2.35
CA SER A 7 12.52 -4.40 1.40
C SER A 7 11.28 -3.60 1.81
N MET A 8 10.72 -3.87 3.01
CA MET A 8 9.52 -3.20 3.51
C MET A 8 9.83 -1.79 3.99
N THR A 9 10.89 -1.63 4.78
CA THR A 9 11.29 -0.35 5.37
C THR A 9 12.65 0.11 4.82
N LYS A 10 12.92 1.41 4.91
CA LYS A 10 14.19 2.00 4.44
C LYS A 10 15.40 1.53 5.26
N ASP A 11 15.19 1.30 6.56
CA ASP A 11 16.23 0.85 7.49
C ASP A 11 16.43 -0.67 7.50
N LEU A 12 15.77 -1.38 6.57
CA LEU A 12 15.87 -2.81 6.34
C LEU A 12 15.29 -3.67 7.48
N THR A 13 14.51 -3.06 8.37
CA THR A 13 13.80 -3.75 9.46
C THR A 13 12.58 -4.53 8.92
N PRO A 14 12.32 -5.75 9.40
CA PRO A 14 11.22 -6.57 8.89
C PRO A 14 9.88 -6.27 9.58
N PHE A 15 9.76 -5.13 10.26
CA PHE A 15 8.58 -4.73 11.01
C PHE A 15 8.31 -3.25 10.82
N GLU A 16 7.05 -2.90 10.57
CA GLU A 16 6.58 -1.52 10.53
C GLU A 16 5.30 -1.37 11.36
N LEU A 17 5.23 -0.31 12.14
CA LEU A 17 4.03 0.10 12.88
C LEU A 17 3.46 1.37 12.23
N SER A 18 2.18 1.38 11.90
CA SER A 18 1.49 2.56 11.38
C SER A 18 0.25 2.93 12.17
N LEU A 19 -0.01 4.23 12.23
CA LEU A 19 -1.12 4.85 12.95
C LEU A 19 -2.07 5.52 11.96
N CYS A 20 -3.37 5.22 12.08
CA CYS A 20 -4.33 5.66 11.08
C CYS A 20 -5.54 6.39 11.69
N TRP A 21 -5.69 7.66 11.31
CA TRP A 21 -6.86 8.50 11.58
C TRP A 21 -7.73 8.58 10.33
N LYS A 22 -8.91 7.96 10.35
CA LYS A 22 -9.86 7.87 9.23
C LYS A 22 -11.13 8.69 9.42
N SER A 23 -11.53 8.96 10.67
CA SER A 23 -12.80 9.64 10.94
C SER A 23 -12.80 10.33 12.30
N TYR A 24 -13.60 11.39 12.43
CA TYR A 24 -13.84 12.07 13.71
C TYR A 24 -14.44 11.15 14.79
N LYS A 25 -15.10 10.04 14.39
CA LYS A 25 -15.62 9.02 15.33
C LYS A 25 -14.52 8.39 16.18
N GLN A 26 -13.26 8.41 15.69
CA GLN A 26 -12.11 7.90 16.43
C GLN A 26 -11.68 8.81 17.57
N LYS A 27 -12.21 10.04 17.68
CA LYS A 27 -11.82 11.02 18.70
C LYS A 27 -10.30 11.14 18.82
N TYR A 28 -9.62 11.27 17.69
CA TYR A 28 -8.15 11.40 17.57
C TYR A 28 -7.34 10.16 18.00
N LYS A 29 -7.99 9.03 18.34
CA LYS A 29 -7.29 7.77 18.62
C LYS A 29 -7.01 7.01 17.32
N PRO A 30 -5.75 6.72 16.98
CA PRO A 30 -5.44 6.02 15.75
C PRO A 30 -5.89 4.56 15.81
N ILE A 31 -6.24 4.01 14.64
CA ILE A 31 -6.20 2.56 14.44
C ILE A 31 -4.73 2.19 14.30
N VAL A 32 -4.26 1.29 15.16
CA VAL A 32 -2.91 0.74 15.10
C VAL A 32 -2.88 -0.39 14.10
N ARG A 33 -1.86 -0.38 13.25
CA ARG A 33 -1.55 -1.44 12.31
C ARG A 33 -0.09 -1.81 12.44
N PHE A 34 0.21 -3.05 12.12
CA PHE A 34 1.58 -3.44 11.88
C PHE A 34 1.69 -4.31 10.64
N VAL A 35 2.84 -4.27 9.99
CA VAL A 35 3.20 -5.10 8.84
C VAL A 35 4.52 -5.80 9.17
N ASN A 36 4.62 -7.07 8.81
CA ASN A 36 5.85 -7.84 8.91
C ASN A 36 6.27 -8.36 7.54
N ASP A 37 7.58 -8.43 7.35
CA ASP A 37 8.17 -9.20 6.26
C ASP A 37 8.07 -10.70 6.51
N ILE A 38 7.81 -11.44 5.44
CA ILE A 38 7.72 -12.90 5.47
C ILE A 38 9.10 -13.47 5.15
N ILE A 39 9.93 -13.55 6.19
CA ILE A 39 11.29 -14.07 6.12
C ILE A 39 11.27 -15.61 6.13
N PRO A 40 11.93 -16.29 5.18
CA PRO A 40 12.10 -17.74 5.19
C PRO A 40 12.77 -18.25 6.48
N SER A 41 12.27 -19.34 7.04
CA SER A 41 12.82 -19.91 8.29
C SER A 41 14.28 -20.38 8.14
N ASN A 42 14.67 -20.79 6.93
CA ASN A 42 16.04 -21.16 6.58
C ASN A 42 16.93 -19.95 6.22
N LEU A 43 16.40 -18.72 6.31
CA LEU A 43 17.07 -17.47 5.93
C LEU A 43 17.55 -17.41 4.48
N GLU A 44 16.98 -18.23 3.59
CA GLU A 44 17.31 -18.19 2.17
C GLU A 44 16.93 -16.82 1.59
N ASN A 45 17.92 -16.16 0.99
CA ASN A 45 17.82 -14.77 0.58
C ASN A 45 17.30 -14.62 -0.85
N THR A 46 16.23 -15.35 -1.18
CA THR A 46 15.63 -15.36 -2.53
C THR A 46 14.15 -14.98 -2.46
N ARG A 47 13.67 -14.40 -3.57
CA ARG A 47 12.26 -14.05 -3.75
C ARG A 47 11.34 -15.26 -3.75
N ALA A 48 11.81 -16.36 -4.34
CA ALA A 48 11.11 -17.63 -4.37
C ALA A 48 10.95 -18.24 -2.97
N ALA A 49 11.99 -18.14 -2.13
CA ALA A 49 11.91 -18.58 -0.73
C ALA A 49 10.91 -17.74 0.07
N SER A 50 10.92 -16.41 -0.09
CA SER A 50 9.92 -15.51 0.56
C SER A 50 8.48 -15.88 0.16
N LEU A 51 8.22 -16.15 -1.11
CA LEU A 51 6.89 -16.59 -1.57
C LEU A 51 6.52 -17.99 -1.06
N THR A 52 7.48 -18.91 -1.00
CA THR A 52 7.25 -20.25 -0.43
C THR A 52 6.90 -20.17 1.05
N GLN A 53 7.62 -19.34 1.81
CA GLN A 53 7.30 -19.09 3.21
C GLN A 53 5.93 -18.42 3.37
N SER A 54 5.52 -17.56 2.42
CA SER A 54 4.18 -16.96 2.43
C SER A 54 3.07 -18.00 2.34
N LEU A 55 3.25 -19.08 1.56
CA LEU A 55 2.28 -20.17 1.47
C LEU A 55 2.14 -20.90 2.82
N ASN A 56 3.26 -21.17 3.48
CA ASN A 56 3.26 -21.78 4.83
C ASN A 56 2.57 -20.89 5.87
N LEU A 57 2.79 -19.57 5.77
CA LEU A 57 2.12 -18.59 6.64
C LEU A 57 0.61 -18.57 6.39
N ILE A 58 0.17 -18.56 5.13
CA ILE A 58 -1.26 -18.54 4.78
C ILE A 58 -2.00 -19.74 5.40
N GLU A 59 -1.43 -20.95 5.29
CA GLU A 59 -2.01 -22.15 5.90
C GLU A 59 -2.01 -22.08 7.44
N THR A 60 -1.01 -21.43 8.03
CA THR A 60 -0.97 -21.19 9.49
C THR A 60 -2.05 -20.20 9.91
N LEU A 61 -2.21 -19.09 9.19
CA LEU A 61 -3.23 -18.09 9.46
C LEU A 61 -4.65 -18.65 9.31
N LYS A 62 -4.88 -19.54 8.33
CA LYS A 62 -6.13 -20.29 8.19
C LYS A 62 -6.46 -21.08 9.46
N ARG A 63 -5.53 -21.92 9.92
CA ARG A 63 -5.70 -22.70 11.16
C ARG A 63 -5.93 -21.83 12.40
N VAL A 64 -5.22 -20.69 12.49
CA VAL A 64 -5.42 -19.74 13.59
C VAL A 64 -6.80 -19.10 13.53
N SER A 65 -7.27 -18.72 12.35
CA SER A 65 -8.60 -18.11 12.16
C SER A 65 -9.77 -19.06 12.47
N GLU A 66 -9.55 -20.37 12.33
CA GLU A 66 -10.53 -21.43 12.61
C GLU A 66 -10.50 -21.91 14.08
N SER A 67 -9.55 -21.43 14.89
CA SER A 67 -9.39 -21.88 16.27
C SER A 67 -10.44 -21.29 17.23
N GLU A 68 -11.16 -22.15 17.93
CA GLU A 68 -12.24 -21.79 18.87
C GLU A 68 -11.77 -21.06 20.14
N GLY A 69 -10.45 -20.95 20.37
CA GLY A 69 -9.86 -20.35 21.58
C GLY A 69 -9.57 -18.85 21.53
N MET A 70 -9.86 -18.17 20.42
CA MET A 70 -9.51 -16.76 20.27
C MET A 70 -10.59 -15.80 20.80
N THR A 71 -10.19 -14.86 21.65
CA THR A 71 -11.07 -13.78 22.14
C THR A 71 -11.41 -12.74 21.07
N ARG A 72 -10.69 -12.73 19.94
CA ARG A 72 -10.91 -11.86 18.78
C ARG A 72 -10.96 -12.70 17.52
N SER A 73 -11.89 -12.40 16.61
CA SER A 73 -11.90 -13.07 15.31
C SER A 73 -10.74 -12.57 14.44
N LEU A 74 -10.09 -13.49 13.73
CA LEU A 74 -9.08 -13.17 12.72
C LEU A 74 -9.69 -13.37 11.34
N HIS A 75 -9.80 -12.30 10.55
CA HIS A 75 -10.31 -12.36 9.19
C HIS A 75 -9.15 -12.46 8.21
N VAL A 76 -9.16 -13.51 7.39
CA VAL A 76 -8.14 -13.84 6.39
C VAL A 76 -8.81 -14.35 5.11
N LEU A 77 -8.09 -14.37 3.99
CA LEU A 77 -8.59 -14.85 2.69
C LEU A 77 -7.64 -15.91 2.12
N PRO A 78 -7.54 -17.09 2.74
CA PRO A 78 -6.46 -18.04 2.48
C PRO A 78 -6.43 -18.54 1.04
N ASP A 79 -7.58 -18.91 0.45
CA ASP A 79 -7.63 -19.45 -0.91
C ASP A 79 -7.21 -18.40 -1.96
N LEU A 80 -7.69 -17.16 -1.79
CA LEU A 80 -7.33 -16.03 -2.64
C LEU A 80 -5.84 -15.69 -2.52
N TRP A 81 -5.35 -15.54 -1.29
CA TRP A 81 -3.93 -15.23 -1.04
C TRP A 81 -3.00 -16.32 -1.55
N LYS A 82 -3.39 -17.60 -1.40
CA LYS A 82 -2.65 -18.75 -1.92
C LYS A 82 -2.56 -18.71 -3.44
N GLY A 83 -3.67 -18.48 -4.14
CA GLY A 83 -3.70 -18.39 -5.59
C GLY A 83 -2.78 -17.29 -6.15
N ILE A 84 -2.75 -16.12 -5.49
CA ILE A 84 -1.84 -15.03 -5.85
C ILE A 84 -0.38 -15.42 -5.57
N SER A 85 -0.07 -15.91 -4.37
CA SER A 85 1.29 -16.33 -4.00
C SER A 85 1.84 -17.43 -4.92
N GLU A 86 1.03 -18.41 -5.31
CA GLU A 86 1.42 -19.46 -6.26
C GLU A 86 1.73 -18.88 -7.64
N THR A 87 0.88 -17.98 -8.14
CA THR A 87 1.07 -17.33 -9.45
C THR A 87 2.38 -16.55 -9.47
N LEU A 88 2.64 -15.75 -8.43
CA LEU A 88 3.89 -14.99 -8.33
C LEU A 88 5.10 -15.90 -8.17
N ARG A 89 4.99 -17.00 -7.42
CA ARG A 89 6.10 -17.95 -7.24
C ARG A 89 6.47 -18.64 -8.55
N SER A 90 5.47 -19.07 -9.33
CA SER A 90 5.69 -19.65 -10.65
C SER A 90 6.31 -18.64 -11.62
N HIS A 91 5.93 -17.36 -11.53
CA HIS A 91 6.54 -16.30 -12.33
C HIS A 91 7.98 -15.98 -11.88
N GLU A 92 8.27 -15.97 -10.57
CA GLU A 92 9.64 -15.80 -10.09
C GLU A 92 10.60 -16.86 -10.65
N ALA A 93 10.14 -18.11 -10.77
CA ALA A 93 10.95 -19.19 -11.34
C ALA A 93 11.33 -18.95 -12.82
N SER A 94 10.54 -18.19 -13.57
CA SER A 94 10.85 -17.88 -14.98
C SER A 94 11.77 -16.68 -15.14
N ILE A 95 11.64 -15.65 -14.28
CA ILE A 95 12.43 -14.41 -14.41
C ILE A 95 13.70 -14.39 -13.55
N HIS A 96 13.78 -15.22 -12.52
CA HIS A 96 14.94 -15.38 -11.64
C HIS A 96 15.26 -16.86 -11.41
N PRO A 97 15.57 -17.66 -12.45
CA PRO A 97 15.80 -19.10 -12.32
C PRO A 97 16.94 -19.44 -11.36
N ASP A 98 17.97 -18.60 -11.30
CA ASP A 98 19.14 -18.78 -10.41
C ASP A 98 18.98 -18.08 -9.05
N GLY A 99 17.81 -17.51 -8.76
CA GLY A 99 17.49 -16.85 -7.49
C GLY A 99 18.15 -15.48 -7.25
N GLY A 100 19.07 -15.05 -8.11
CA GLY A 100 19.78 -13.77 -8.00
C GLY A 100 19.16 -12.63 -8.82
N CYS A 101 18.92 -11.48 -8.19
CA CYS A 101 18.56 -10.25 -8.90
C CYS A 101 19.01 -8.99 -8.13
N THR A 102 19.87 -8.19 -8.76
CA THR A 102 20.41 -6.96 -8.15
C THR A 102 19.36 -5.87 -7.93
N ARG A 103 18.25 -5.90 -8.69
CA ARG A 103 17.17 -4.90 -8.60
C ARG A 103 16.06 -5.27 -7.63
N CYS A 104 15.79 -6.56 -7.45
CA CYS A 104 14.57 -6.98 -6.76
C CYS A 104 14.75 -7.21 -5.26
N GLY A 105 15.96 -7.51 -4.77
CA GLY A 105 16.14 -7.91 -3.37
C GLY A 105 15.32 -9.17 -3.01
N PRO A 106 15.38 -9.63 -1.76
CA PRO A 106 14.83 -10.94 -1.38
C PRO A 106 13.35 -10.92 -0.99
N SER A 107 12.82 -9.78 -0.49
CA SER A 107 11.44 -9.71 0.00
C SER A 107 10.42 -9.67 -1.14
N SER A 108 9.49 -10.62 -1.12
CA SER A 108 8.41 -10.74 -2.10
C SER A 108 7.02 -10.58 -1.51
N ALA A 109 6.83 -10.94 -0.24
CA ALA A 109 5.52 -10.90 0.39
C ALA A 109 5.61 -10.36 1.82
N PHE A 110 4.60 -9.58 2.21
CA PHE A 110 4.44 -9.01 3.55
C PHE A 110 3.05 -9.34 4.07
N VAL A 111 2.90 -9.42 5.39
CA VAL A 111 1.62 -9.61 6.07
C VAL A 111 1.34 -8.46 7.01
N GLY A 112 0.16 -7.88 6.94
CA GLY A 112 -0.27 -6.80 7.82
C GLY A 112 -1.56 -7.11 8.57
N PHE A 113 -1.74 -6.45 9.70
CA PHE A 113 -2.92 -6.62 10.55
C PHE A 113 -3.49 -5.26 10.98
N ASP A 114 -4.77 -5.06 10.73
CA ASP A 114 -5.53 -3.95 11.31
C ASP A 114 -6.12 -4.38 12.65
N LEU A 115 -5.72 -3.70 13.73
CA LEU A 115 -6.12 -4.05 15.09
C LEU A 115 -7.36 -3.27 15.50
N ASN A 116 -8.54 -3.90 15.34
CA ASN A 116 -9.76 -3.41 15.96
C ASN A 116 -10.03 -4.16 17.28
N ARG A 117 -10.92 -3.61 18.12
CA ARG A 117 -11.20 -4.15 19.46
C ARG A 117 -11.68 -5.62 19.44
N SER A 118 -12.51 -5.96 18.47
CA SER A 118 -13.19 -7.26 18.38
C SER A 118 -12.74 -8.13 17.21
N VAL A 119 -12.16 -7.51 16.18
CA VAL A 119 -11.78 -8.18 14.92
C VAL A 119 -10.37 -7.76 14.53
N ILE A 120 -9.55 -8.72 14.16
CA ILE A 120 -8.26 -8.50 13.52
C ILE A 120 -8.44 -8.78 12.03
N SER A 121 -8.19 -7.79 11.17
CA SER A 121 -8.28 -7.97 9.73
C SER A 121 -6.89 -8.13 9.13
N GLY A 122 -6.62 -9.31 8.57
CA GLY A 122 -5.38 -9.62 7.88
C GLY A 122 -5.31 -8.99 6.49
N LYS A 123 -4.08 -8.72 6.05
CA LYS A 123 -3.76 -8.17 4.74
C LYS A 123 -2.51 -8.85 4.22
N MET A 124 -2.54 -9.26 2.96
CA MET A 124 -1.34 -9.70 2.27
C MET A 124 -0.89 -8.64 1.28
N TYR A 125 0.41 -8.49 1.15
CA TYR A 125 1.06 -7.61 0.21
C TYR A 125 2.06 -8.43 -0.60
N TRP A 126 2.11 -8.22 -1.91
CA TRP A 126 3.08 -8.84 -2.79
C TRP A 126 3.84 -7.78 -3.56
N ARG A 127 5.15 -7.76 -3.37
CA ARG A 127 6.05 -6.86 -4.07
C ARG A 127 6.34 -7.39 -5.46
N LEU A 128 6.02 -6.59 -6.47
CA LEU A 128 6.26 -6.92 -7.88
C LEU A 128 7.77 -6.87 -8.19
N PRO A 129 8.26 -7.68 -9.13
CA PRO A 129 9.67 -7.73 -9.47
C PRO A 129 10.13 -6.41 -10.10
N THR A 130 11.00 -5.67 -9.42
CA THR A 130 11.55 -4.37 -9.87
C THR A 130 12.36 -4.45 -11.16
N CYS A 131 12.84 -5.64 -11.54
CA CYS A 131 13.58 -5.86 -12.77
C CYS A 131 12.69 -5.83 -14.02
N GLN A 132 11.39 -6.05 -13.87
CA GLN A 132 10.43 -5.99 -14.97
C GLN A 132 10.06 -4.54 -15.28
N ASP A 133 9.72 -4.31 -16.55
CA ASP A 133 9.09 -3.08 -16.99
C ASP A 133 7.62 -3.03 -16.55
N THR A 134 6.97 -1.89 -16.78
CA THR A 134 5.56 -1.69 -16.43
C THR A 134 4.67 -2.71 -17.11
N LYS A 135 4.93 -3.05 -18.39
CA LYS A 135 4.15 -4.03 -19.13
C LYS A 135 4.21 -5.42 -18.49
N GLY A 136 5.41 -5.94 -18.21
CA GLY A 136 5.59 -7.25 -17.58
C GLY A 136 4.97 -7.32 -16.19
N ALA A 137 5.04 -6.24 -15.42
CA ALA A 137 4.39 -6.15 -14.11
C ALA A 137 2.86 -6.17 -14.20
N LEU A 138 2.26 -5.48 -15.19
CA LEU A 138 0.82 -5.49 -15.42
C LEU A 138 0.32 -6.86 -15.92
N GLU A 139 1.06 -7.52 -16.81
CA GLU A 139 0.75 -8.88 -17.27
C GLU A 139 0.79 -9.91 -16.12
N LEU A 140 1.71 -9.74 -15.16
CA LEU A 140 1.74 -10.56 -13.95
C LEU A 140 0.49 -10.35 -13.08
N LEU A 141 0.03 -9.10 -12.94
CA LEU A 141 -1.22 -8.79 -12.24
C LEU A 141 -2.43 -9.39 -12.96
N ASP A 142 -2.49 -9.30 -14.29
CA ASP A 142 -3.54 -9.94 -15.11
C ASP A 142 -3.63 -11.45 -14.83
N LYS A 143 -2.48 -12.15 -14.78
CA LYS A 143 -2.42 -13.58 -14.43
C LYS A 143 -2.90 -13.85 -13.00
N ALA A 144 -2.47 -13.02 -12.03
CA ALA A 144 -2.88 -13.17 -10.64
C ALA A 144 -4.40 -12.95 -10.48
N PHE A 145 -4.98 -12.01 -11.19
CA PHE A 145 -6.42 -11.74 -11.17
C PHE A 145 -7.24 -12.82 -11.88
N ALA A 146 -6.75 -13.34 -13.02
CA ALA A 146 -7.37 -14.48 -13.69
C ALA A 146 -7.40 -15.73 -12.78
N ARG A 147 -6.31 -15.98 -12.03
CA ARG A 147 -6.28 -17.04 -11.01
C ARG A 147 -7.25 -16.76 -9.86
N SER A 148 -7.34 -15.51 -9.41
CA SER A 148 -8.23 -15.08 -8.31
C SER A 148 -9.71 -15.25 -8.67
N ALA A 149 -10.08 -15.01 -9.93
CA ALA A 149 -11.44 -15.20 -10.44
C ALA A 149 -11.97 -16.64 -10.36
N LEU A 150 -11.08 -17.62 -10.17
CA LEU A 150 -11.48 -19.03 -9.98
C LEU A 150 -11.98 -19.32 -8.54
N VAL A 151 -11.70 -18.43 -7.59
CA VAL A 151 -11.99 -18.64 -6.16
C VAL A 151 -12.79 -17.49 -5.52
N ASP A 152 -12.84 -16.33 -6.17
CA ASP A 152 -13.60 -15.16 -5.71
C ASP A 152 -14.30 -14.51 -6.92
N GLU A 153 -15.64 -14.60 -6.96
CA GLU A 153 -16.49 -14.09 -8.04
C GLU A 153 -16.31 -12.57 -8.26
N TYR A 154 -15.87 -11.83 -7.25
CA TYR A 154 -15.62 -10.39 -7.41
C TYR A 154 -14.57 -10.13 -8.50
N PHE A 155 -13.53 -10.96 -8.63
CA PHE A 155 -12.51 -10.81 -9.66
C PHE A 155 -13.03 -11.11 -11.08
N ALA A 156 -14.11 -11.88 -11.20
CA ALA A 156 -14.81 -12.11 -12.46
C ALA A 156 -15.88 -11.05 -12.77
N SER A 157 -16.24 -10.23 -11.78
CA SER A 157 -17.30 -9.23 -11.93
C SER A 157 -16.92 -8.11 -12.90
N SER A 158 -17.91 -7.59 -13.63
CA SER A 158 -17.74 -6.42 -14.50
C SER A 158 -17.28 -5.18 -13.71
N THR A 159 -17.67 -5.06 -12.44
CA THR A 159 -17.26 -3.98 -11.54
C THR A 159 -15.74 -3.99 -11.29
N PHE A 160 -15.16 -5.15 -11.01
CA PHE A 160 -13.72 -5.29 -10.85
C PHE A 160 -13.00 -5.10 -12.18
N LEU A 161 -13.42 -5.84 -13.23
CA LEU A 161 -12.75 -5.84 -14.53
C LEU A 161 -12.72 -4.44 -15.16
N SER A 162 -13.80 -3.68 -15.07
CA SER A 162 -13.84 -2.30 -15.57
C SER A 162 -12.91 -1.37 -14.78
N SER A 163 -12.85 -1.50 -13.45
CA SER A 163 -11.95 -0.69 -12.61
C SER A 163 -10.49 -1.04 -12.86
N TRP A 164 -10.18 -2.34 -12.96
CA TRP A 164 -8.84 -2.83 -13.28
C TRP A 164 -8.40 -2.37 -14.67
N ALA A 165 -9.26 -2.50 -15.69
CA ALA A 165 -8.94 -2.06 -17.05
C ALA A 165 -8.55 -0.57 -17.10
N GLN A 166 -9.22 0.29 -16.34
CA GLN A 166 -8.87 1.72 -16.26
C GLN A 166 -7.52 1.95 -15.60
N VAL A 167 -7.26 1.32 -14.44
CA VAL A 167 -5.98 1.44 -13.74
C VAL A 167 -4.83 0.90 -14.61
N ARG A 168 -5.05 -0.26 -15.24
CA ARG A 168 -4.08 -0.93 -16.12
C ARG A 168 -3.73 -0.05 -17.32
N ALA A 169 -4.74 0.47 -18.04
CA ALA A 169 -4.53 1.33 -19.20
C ALA A 169 -3.81 2.64 -18.85
N HIS A 170 -4.13 3.24 -17.70
CA HIS A 170 -3.47 4.45 -17.22
C HIS A 170 -1.98 4.25 -16.94
N MET A 171 -1.63 3.15 -16.25
CA MET A 171 -0.22 2.81 -15.99
C MET A 171 0.54 2.48 -17.29
N GLU A 172 -0.10 1.73 -18.19
CA GLU A 172 0.49 1.38 -19.49
C GLU A 172 0.73 2.60 -20.39
N SER A 173 -0.13 3.62 -20.30
CA SER A 173 0.02 4.88 -21.04
C SER A 173 1.06 5.83 -20.42
N ASN A 174 1.45 5.61 -19.17
CA ASN A 174 2.37 6.47 -18.41
C ASN A 174 3.54 5.67 -17.79
N PRO A 175 4.27 4.82 -18.54
CA PRO A 175 5.21 3.87 -17.96
C PRO A 175 6.44 4.52 -17.30
N GLU A 176 6.83 5.71 -17.77
CA GLU A 176 7.95 6.50 -17.21
C GLU A 176 7.59 7.21 -15.90
N ALA A 177 6.30 7.50 -15.70
CA ALA A 177 5.81 8.16 -14.49
C ALA A 177 5.29 7.15 -13.48
N LEU A 178 4.54 6.12 -13.90
CA LEU A 178 3.86 5.17 -13.04
C LEU A 178 4.45 3.78 -13.17
N VAL A 179 5.22 3.38 -12.15
CA VAL A 179 5.83 2.05 -12.07
C VAL A 179 5.07 1.19 -11.05
N PRO A 180 4.39 0.10 -11.45
CA PRO A 180 3.74 -0.81 -10.52
C PRO A 180 4.73 -1.41 -9.53
N ARG A 181 4.39 -1.43 -8.24
CA ARG A 181 5.30 -1.87 -7.16
C ARG A 181 4.76 -2.99 -6.31
N MET A 182 3.48 -2.95 -5.99
CA MET A 182 2.93 -3.87 -5.01
C MET A 182 1.44 -4.07 -5.23
N LEU A 183 1.01 -5.32 -5.08
CA LEU A 183 -0.39 -5.71 -4.96
C LEU A 183 -0.69 -5.91 -3.47
N SER A 184 -1.87 -5.52 -3.01
CA SER A 184 -2.38 -5.94 -1.71
C SER A 184 -3.83 -6.35 -1.79
N VAL A 185 -4.19 -7.33 -0.97
CA VAL A 185 -5.56 -7.80 -0.80
C VAL A 185 -5.88 -7.87 0.68
N ASP A 186 -6.82 -7.04 1.11
CA ASP A 186 -7.30 -7.02 2.50
C ASP A 186 -8.44 -8.03 2.70
N ALA A 187 -8.39 -8.77 3.80
CA ALA A 187 -9.58 -9.41 4.35
C ALA A 187 -10.49 -8.33 4.96
N THR A 188 -11.76 -8.29 4.56
CA THR A 188 -12.73 -7.35 5.13
C THR A 188 -13.97 -8.07 5.67
N THR A 189 -14.75 -7.36 6.49
CA THR A 189 -16.08 -7.78 6.95
C THR A 189 -17.18 -7.51 5.91
N PHE A 190 -16.88 -6.74 4.85
CA PHE A 190 -17.80 -6.35 3.80
C PHE A 190 -17.70 -7.34 2.62
N PRO A 191 -18.74 -7.47 1.77
CA PRO A 191 -18.97 -8.71 1.03
C PRO A 191 -17.92 -9.06 -0.03
N ALA A 192 -16.95 -8.18 -0.28
CA ALA A 192 -15.82 -8.45 -1.16
C ALA A 192 -14.49 -8.06 -0.52
N SER A 193 -13.42 -8.70 -0.99
CA SER A 193 -12.04 -8.30 -0.72
C SER A 193 -11.76 -6.88 -1.21
N ARG A 194 -10.83 -6.16 -0.56
CA ARG A 194 -10.32 -4.87 -1.08
C ARG A 194 -9.00 -5.11 -1.78
N ILE A 195 -8.95 -4.82 -3.07
CA ILE A 195 -7.74 -4.95 -3.88
C ILE A 195 -7.09 -3.58 -4.00
N LYS A 196 -5.78 -3.53 -3.82
CA LYS A 196 -4.98 -2.31 -3.87
C LYS A 196 -3.77 -2.51 -4.77
N ILE A 197 -3.58 -1.57 -5.69
CA ILE A 197 -2.40 -1.53 -6.56
C ILE A 197 -1.60 -0.28 -6.21
N TYR A 198 -0.36 -0.51 -5.78
CA TYR A 198 0.59 0.52 -5.43
C TYR A 198 1.51 0.76 -6.62
N ALA A 199 1.62 2.01 -7.06
CA ALA A 199 2.57 2.45 -8.06
C ALA A 199 3.45 3.58 -7.54
N ARG A 200 4.74 3.54 -7.87
CA ARG A 200 5.62 4.69 -7.70
C ARG A 200 5.29 5.69 -8.80
N CYS A 201 5.00 6.92 -8.39
CA CYS A 201 4.91 8.07 -9.28
C CYS A 201 6.27 8.78 -9.28
N LEU A 202 7.04 8.61 -10.35
CA LEU A 202 8.35 9.22 -10.54
C LEU A 202 8.19 10.66 -11.04
N PHE A 203 9.06 11.56 -10.58
CA PHE A 203 9.04 12.97 -10.99
C PHE A 203 10.08 13.24 -12.06
N ASN A 204 9.64 13.80 -13.19
CA ASN A 204 10.49 14.24 -14.30
C ASN A 204 10.82 15.73 -14.17
N GLU A 205 11.73 16.06 -13.24
CA GLU A 205 12.23 17.41 -12.90
C GLU A 205 11.25 18.26 -12.08
N ARG A 206 9.95 18.26 -12.42
CA ARG A 206 8.94 19.00 -11.65
C ARG A 206 8.31 18.14 -10.57
N ARG A 207 8.25 18.70 -9.37
CA ARG A 207 7.69 18.04 -8.17
C ARG A 207 6.44 18.76 -7.65
N SER A 208 5.83 19.64 -8.45
CA SER A 208 4.62 20.34 -7.99
C SER A 208 3.47 19.34 -7.86
N PHE A 209 2.56 19.59 -6.91
CA PHE A 209 1.40 18.72 -6.71
C PHE A 209 0.57 18.61 -7.99
N ASP A 210 0.32 19.74 -8.65
CA ASP A 210 -0.52 19.81 -9.85
C ASP A 210 0.03 18.98 -11.03
N ASP A 211 1.36 18.84 -11.14
CA ASP A 211 1.99 18.08 -12.24
C ASP A 211 1.68 16.58 -12.17
N TRP A 212 1.70 15.99 -10.96
CA TRP A 212 1.47 14.55 -10.78
C TRP A 212 0.06 14.22 -10.24
N GLU A 213 -0.75 15.21 -9.87
CA GLU A 213 -2.13 15.04 -9.40
C GLU A 213 -2.99 14.24 -10.38
N ARG A 214 -2.76 14.42 -11.69
CA ARG A 214 -3.43 13.65 -12.75
C ARG A 214 -3.28 12.14 -12.57
N HIS A 215 -2.19 11.69 -11.95
CA HIS A 215 -2.01 10.29 -11.61
C HIS A 215 -2.81 9.91 -10.37
N LEU A 216 -2.90 10.79 -9.37
CA LEU A 216 -3.72 10.55 -8.18
C LEU A 216 -5.21 10.46 -8.53
N ASN A 217 -5.72 11.27 -9.44
CA ASN A 217 -7.13 11.24 -9.85
C ASN A 217 -7.41 10.31 -11.06
N LEU A 218 -6.42 9.56 -11.53
CA LEU A 218 -6.53 8.67 -12.68
C LEU A 218 -7.10 9.38 -13.93
N ASP A 219 -6.51 10.51 -14.31
CA ASP A 219 -6.96 11.42 -15.37
C ASP A 219 -8.44 11.83 -15.25
N GLY A 220 -8.88 12.08 -14.01
CA GLY A 220 -10.23 12.50 -13.68
C GLY A 220 -11.25 11.36 -13.50
N ALA A 221 -10.85 10.10 -13.69
CA ALA A 221 -11.72 8.95 -13.44
C ALA A 221 -12.02 8.72 -11.95
N ILE A 222 -11.18 9.25 -11.06
CA ILE A 222 -11.39 9.25 -9.61
C ILE A 222 -11.68 10.68 -9.17
N THR A 223 -12.91 10.92 -8.72
CA THR A 223 -13.28 12.19 -8.08
C THR A 223 -13.08 12.09 -6.58
N TYR A 224 -12.40 13.07 -5.99
CA TYR A 224 -12.31 13.23 -4.54
C TYR A 224 -12.82 14.61 -4.11
N PRO A 225 -13.25 14.76 -2.84
CA PRO A 225 -13.65 16.03 -2.27
C PRO A 225 -12.57 17.13 -2.35
N GLU A 226 -13.00 18.39 -2.46
CA GLU A 226 -12.09 19.55 -2.54
C GLU A 226 -11.23 19.72 -1.27
N ASP A 227 -11.79 19.40 -0.10
CA ASP A 227 -11.05 19.43 1.18
C ASP A 227 -9.91 18.40 1.21
N PHE A 228 -10.10 17.22 0.61
CA PHE A 228 -9.02 16.25 0.40
C PHE A 228 -7.94 16.82 -0.51
N ARG A 229 -8.31 17.38 -1.68
CA ARG A 229 -7.35 17.99 -2.62
C ARG A 229 -6.53 19.07 -1.94
N SER A 230 -7.20 19.99 -1.25
CA SER A 230 -6.57 21.09 -0.51
C SER A 230 -5.62 20.57 0.56
N THR A 231 -6.04 19.57 1.34
CA THR A 231 -5.19 18.94 2.37
C THR A 231 -3.94 18.31 1.75
N ALA A 232 -4.11 17.52 0.70
CA ALA A 232 -3.00 16.82 0.03
C ALA A 232 -2.02 17.81 -0.61
N CYS A 233 -2.51 18.82 -1.31
CA CYS A 233 -1.70 19.88 -1.91
C CYS A 233 -0.94 20.68 -0.85
N ASN A 234 -1.61 21.12 0.22
CA ASN A 234 -0.96 21.88 1.29
C ASN A 234 0.11 21.08 2.04
N LEU A 235 -0.15 19.80 2.35
CA LEU A 235 0.84 18.90 2.94
C LEU A 235 2.02 18.70 2.00
N TRP A 236 1.75 18.42 0.73
CA TRP A 236 2.79 18.23 -0.27
C TRP A 236 3.68 19.47 -0.38
N THR A 237 3.09 20.64 -0.57
CA THR A 237 3.82 21.90 -0.67
C THR A 237 4.61 22.20 0.61
N SER A 238 4.08 21.88 1.78
CA SER A 238 4.75 22.15 3.07
C SER A 238 5.88 21.17 3.40
N LEU A 239 5.87 19.97 2.81
CA LEU A 239 6.79 18.87 3.14
C LEU A 239 7.77 18.56 2.01
N ALA A 240 7.28 18.45 0.79
CA ALA A 240 8.01 17.98 -0.38
C ALA A 240 8.63 19.12 -1.21
N THR A 241 8.10 20.34 -1.14
CA THR A 241 8.69 21.50 -1.81
C THR A 241 9.88 22.03 -1.03
N SER A 242 11.03 22.13 -1.70
CA SER A 242 12.26 22.69 -1.13
C SER A 242 12.06 24.16 -0.76
N PRO A 243 12.41 24.58 0.47
CA PRO A 243 12.44 26.00 0.80
C PRO A 243 13.44 26.76 -0.05
N GLU A 244 13.23 28.07 -0.22
CA GLU A 244 14.04 28.90 -1.11
C GLU A 244 15.54 28.81 -0.81
N GLU A 245 15.91 28.75 0.46
CA GLU A 245 17.30 28.57 0.94
C GLU A 245 17.99 27.31 0.39
N TRP A 246 17.21 26.29 0.03
CA TRP A 246 17.71 25.01 -0.46
C TRP A 246 17.93 24.99 -1.97
N ILE A 247 17.34 25.93 -2.72
CA ILE A 247 17.43 25.97 -4.19
C ILE A 247 18.91 25.96 -4.64
N HIS A 248 19.78 26.68 -3.93
CA HIS A 248 21.20 26.75 -4.26
C HIS A 248 22.09 25.82 -3.44
N THR A 249 21.69 25.47 -2.22
CA THR A 249 22.54 24.68 -1.30
C THR A 249 22.30 23.18 -1.40
N ARG A 250 21.08 22.78 -1.79
CA ARG A 250 20.62 21.38 -1.86
C ARG A 250 19.58 21.23 -2.99
N PRO A 251 19.93 21.50 -4.27
CA PRO A 251 18.98 21.50 -5.38
C PRO A 251 18.26 20.15 -5.55
N GLU A 252 18.90 19.05 -5.16
CA GLU A 252 18.34 17.70 -5.26
C GLU A 252 17.49 17.26 -4.05
N ALA A 253 17.44 18.06 -2.97
CA ALA A 253 16.73 17.70 -1.74
C ALA A 253 15.22 17.54 -1.95
N GLY A 254 14.62 16.54 -1.29
CA GLY A 254 13.19 16.25 -1.37
C GLY A 254 12.90 14.88 -2.01
N PRO A 255 11.62 14.48 -2.05
CA PRO A 255 11.24 13.17 -2.56
C PRO A 255 11.46 13.08 -4.06
N LYS A 256 11.99 11.93 -4.51
CA LYS A 256 12.16 11.60 -5.94
C LYS A 256 10.90 11.00 -6.55
N ASN A 257 10.00 10.53 -5.68
CA ASN A 257 8.76 9.88 -6.04
C ASN A 257 7.75 10.04 -4.90
N CYS A 258 6.47 9.85 -5.22
CA CYS A 258 5.46 9.49 -4.25
C CYS A 258 4.93 8.09 -4.56
N LEU A 259 4.18 7.50 -3.63
CA LEU A 259 3.49 6.24 -3.88
C LEU A 259 1.99 6.53 -3.98
N ILE A 260 1.39 6.09 -5.09
CA ILE A 260 -0.04 6.18 -5.35
C ILE A 260 -0.62 4.79 -5.20
N LEU A 261 -1.69 4.69 -4.44
CA LEU A 261 -2.47 3.47 -4.28
C LEU A 261 -3.80 3.66 -4.99
N TYR A 262 -4.17 2.73 -5.87
CA TYR A 262 -5.52 2.60 -6.43
C TYR A 262 -6.25 1.47 -5.72
N GLU A 263 -7.39 1.76 -5.10
CA GLU A 263 -8.20 0.81 -4.35
C GLU A 263 -9.46 0.46 -5.14
N MET A 264 -9.65 -0.82 -5.40
CA MET A 264 -10.85 -1.39 -6.02
C MET A 264 -11.63 -2.15 -4.96
N THR A 265 -12.87 -1.72 -4.74
CA THR A 265 -13.79 -2.35 -3.79
C THR A 265 -15.22 -2.28 -4.28
N THR A 266 -16.11 -2.99 -3.59
CA THR A 266 -17.56 -2.89 -3.77
C THR A 266 -18.14 -2.10 -2.61
N SER A 267 -19.05 -1.17 -2.93
CA SER A 267 -19.91 -0.60 -1.90
C SER A 267 -21.24 -1.35 -1.90
N SER A 268 -21.65 -1.85 -0.73
CA SER A 268 -23.04 -2.27 -0.50
C SER A 268 -23.80 -1.05 0.01
N LEU A 269 -24.39 -0.28 -0.91
CA LEU A 269 -25.53 0.53 -0.54
C LEU A 269 -26.76 -0.36 -0.68
N PRO A 270 -27.60 -0.53 0.36
CA PRO A 270 -28.87 -1.20 0.18
C PRO A 270 -29.68 -0.44 -0.87
N SER A 271 -29.97 -1.08 -2.00
CA SER A 271 -31.00 -0.60 -2.92
C SER A 271 -32.33 -0.70 -2.17
N ALA A 272 -33.04 0.41 -2.02
CA ALA A 272 -34.29 0.45 -1.26
C ALA A 272 -35.44 -0.38 -1.86
N MET A 273 -35.24 -1.06 -3.00
CA MET A 273 -36.32 -1.75 -3.71
C MET A 273 -36.01 -3.12 -4.31
N ASP A 274 -34.82 -3.70 -4.13
CA ASP A 274 -34.59 -5.04 -4.67
C ASP A 274 -33.64 -5.87 -3.79
N LYS A 275 -33.92 -7.17 -3.68
CA LYS A 275 -33.08 -8.13 -2.95
C LYS A 275 -31.82 -8.52 -3.75
N SER A 276 -31.48 -7.76 -4.79
CA SER A 276 -30.19 -7.83 -5.47
C SER A 276 -29.22 -6.83 -4.84
N TYR A 277 -28.04 -7.31 -4.43
CA TYR A 277 -26.95 -6.44 -4.05
C TYR A 277 -26.37 -5.80 -5.32
N ASP A 278 -26.83 -4.60 -5.68
CA ASP A 278 -26.18 -3.81 -6.72
C ASP A 278 -24.81 -3.33 -6.22
N LEU A 279 -23.75 -4.05 -6.62
CA LEU A 279 -22.37 -3.70 -6.30
C LEU A 279 -21.99 -2.41 -7.05
N LYS A 280 -22.18 -1.25 -6.42
CA LYS A 280 -21.73 0.02 -6.99
C LYS A 280 -20.21 0.07 -7.03
N ARG A 281 -19.70 0.41 -8.21
CA ARG A 281 -18.27 0.62 -8.49
C ARG A 281 -17.68 1.61 -7.49
N ASN A 282 -16.64 1.19 -6.78
CA ASN A 282 -15.88 2.06 -5.89
C ASN A 282 -14.39 1.92 -6.24
N LEU A 283 -13.92 2.81 -7.11
CA LEU A 283 -12.51 3.00 -7.43
C LEU A 283 -12.07 4.29 -6.74
N SER A 284 -11.06 4.19 -5.88
CA SER A 284 -10.52 5.35 -5.15
C SER A 284 -9.01 5.33 -5.16
N SER A 285 -8.39 6.42 -4.71
CA SER A 285 -6.94 6.53 -4.65
C SER A 285 -6.45 7.07 -3.31
N LYS A 286 -5.17 6.84 -3.02
CA LYS A 286 -4.47 7.39 -1.86
C LYS A 286 -3.05 7.81 -2.24
N LEU A 287 -2.65 8.95 -1.70
CA LEU A 287 -1.29 9.46 -1.73
C LEU A 287 -0.50 8.97 -0.50
N TYR A 288 0.75 8.58 -0.72
CA TYR A 288 1.78 8.35 0.28
C TYR A 288 2.96 9.29 -0.01
N ILE A 289 3.35 10.10 0.97
CA ILE A 289 4.47 11.06 0.85
C ILE A 289 5.69 10.42 1.49
N MET A 290 6.79 10.23 0.75
CA MET A 290 7.99 9.59 1.26
C MET A 290 8.76 10.50 2.25
N CYS A 291 8.29 10.60 3.49
CA CYS A 291 8.82 11.50 4.51
C CYS A 291 10.31 11.27 4.81
N HIS A 292 10.77 10.03 4.70
CA HIS A 292 12.18 9.68 4.87
C HIS A 292 13.12 10.19 3.74
N GLU A 293 12.58 10.66 2.61
CA GLU A 293 13.33 11.32 1.54
C GLU A 293 13.37 12.85 1.73
N ILE A 294 12.54 13.39 2.62
CA ILE A 294 12.53 14.80 2.95
C ILE A 294 13.64 15.05 3.98
N PRO A 295 14.63 15.93 3.72
CA PRO A 295 15.74 16.17 4.65
C PRO A 295 15.34 17.11 5.81
N ARG A 296 14.22 16.79 6.46
CA ARG A 296 13.66 17.46 7.64
C ARG A 296 13.51 16.46 8.77
N ARG A 297 13.41 16.96 10.00
CA ARG A 297 13.16 16.13 11.19
C ARG A 297 11.68 15.73 11.24
N ASP A 298 11.37 14.60 11.85
CA ASP A 298 10.00 14.17 12.13
C ASP A 298 9.15 15.25 12.81
N SER A 299 9.74 16.10 13.66
CA SER A 299 9.01 17.20 14.31
C SER A 299 8.44 18.22 13.32
N VAL A 300 9.10 18.42 12.18
CA VAL A 300 8.55 19.24 11.09
C VAL A 300 7.38 18.52 10.43
N VAL A 301 7.53 17.22 10.14
CA VAL A 301 6.46 16.41 9.54
C VAL A 301 5.22 16.40 10.43
N ALA A 302 5.39 16.13 11.73
CA ALA A 302 4.32 16.13 12.71
C ALA A 302 3.62 17.50 12.83
N LYS A 303 4.36 18.61 12.80
CA LYS A 303 3.77 19.97 12.78
C LYS A 303 2.90 20.21 11.56
N GLN A 304 3.36 19.81 10.37
CA GLN A 304 2.56 19.97 9.16
C GLN A 304 1.32 19.07 9.17
N LEU A 305 1.44 17.83 9.68
CA LEU A 305 0.27 16.96 9.87
C LEU A 305 -0.74 17.57 10.84
N LEU A 306 -0.32 18.09 11.99
CA LEU A 306 -1.21 18.76 12.95
C LEU A 306 -1.88 19.99 12.36
N ARG A 307 -1.17 20.74 11.51
CA ARG A 307 -1.67 21.96 10.87
C ARG A 307 -2.67 21.68 9.76
N HIS A 308 -2.40 20.68 8.92
CA HIS A 308 -3.12 20.47 7.68
C HIS A 308 -4.08 19.27 7.70
N CYS A 309 -3.98 18.35 8.67
CA CYS A 309 -4.86 17.18 8.79
C CYS A 309 -5.86 17.32 9.95
N PRO A 310 -7.11 17.75 9.70
CA PRO A 310 -8.12 17.91 10.76
C PRO A 310 -8.38 16.63 11.59
N LEU A 311 -8.29 15.46 10.94
CA LEU A 311 -8.50 14.15 11.59
C LEU A 311 -7.41 13.79 12.62
N ALA A 312 -6.25 14.41 12.54
CA ALA A 312 -5.09 14.15 13.39
C ALA A 312 -4.66 15.38 14.21
N ALA A 313 -5.35 16.51 14.10
CA ALA A 313 -4.98 17.80 14.70
C ALA A 313 -4.79 17.79 16.23
N HIS A 314 -5.39 16.82 16.92
CA HIS A 314 -5.27 16.63 18.37
C HIS A 314 -4.69 15.27 18.77
N ALA A 315 -3.95 14.62 17.86
CA ALA A 315 -3.30 13.36 18.16
C ALA A 315 -2.09 13.59 19.10
N GLU A 316 -2.18 13.10 20.34
CA GLU A 316 -1.15 13.24 21.37
C GLU A 316 0.24 12.79 20.90
N ILE A 317 0.31 11.68 20.15
CA ILE A 317 1.59 11.18 19.64
C ILE A 317 2.23 12.14 18.62
N LEU A 318 1.42 12.80 17.79
CA LEU A 318 1.94 13.79 16.84
C LEU A 318 2.38 15.08 17.56
N GLN A 319 1.67 15.48 18.62
CA GLN A 319 2.10 16.59 19.47
C GLN A 319 3.44 16.29 20.13
N HIS A 320 3.61 15.08 20.67
CA HIS A 320 4.88 14.64 21.23
C HIS A 320 6.03 14.72 20.22
N PHE A 321 5.82 14.23 18.99
CA PHE A 321 6.83 14.37 17.92
C PHE A 321 7.08 15.82 17.54
N ALA A 322 6.04 16.66 17.46
CA ALA A 322 6.16 18.07 17.12
C ALA A 322 6.98 18.87 18.15
N ASP A 323 6.85 18.52 19.43
CA ASP A 323 7.55 19.17 20.54
C ASP A 323 8.99 18.64 20.75
N THR A 324 9.31 17.49 20.16
CA THR A 324 10.64 16.87 20.30
C THR A 324 11.69 17.67 19.53
N SER A 325 12.77 18.06 20.23
CA SER A 325 13.91 18.77 19.65
C SER A 325 14.93 17.83 18.97
N SER A 326 15.04 16.60 19.47
CA SER A 326 15.91 15.55 18.93
C SER A 326 15.38 15.00 17.60
N PRO A 327 16.24 14.80 16.58
CA PRO A 327 15.83 14.10 15.38
C PRO A 327 15.39 12.67 15.71
N THR A 328 14.16 12.34 15.35
CA THR A 328 13.69 10.96 15.23
C THR A 328 13.57 10.63 13.74
N ASN A 329 13.78 9.36 13.35
CA ASN A 329 13.60 8.85 11.98
C ASN A 329 12.46 7.82 11.97
N PHE A 330 11.36 8.12 12.66
CA PHE A 330 10.22 7.23 12.87
C PHE A 330 9.07 7.47 11.89
N ILE A 331 8.99 8.66 11.27
CA ILE A 331 7.93 8.96 10.29
C ILE A 331 8.45 8.67 8.88
N SER A 332 8.12 7.49 8.36
CA SER A 332 8.57 7.03 7.03
C SER A 332 7.71 7.54 5.87
N GLU A 333 6.40 7.64 6.08
CA GLU A 333 5.37 7.95 5.08
C GLU A 333 4.14 8.68 5.63
#